data_AF-S0FCZ7-F1
#
_entry.id   AF-S0FCZ7-F1
#
_cell.length_a   1.000
_cell.length_b   1.000
_cell.length_c   1.000
_cell.angle_alpha   90.00
_cell.angle_beta   90.00
_cell.angle_gamma   90.00
#
_symmetry.space_group_name_H-M   'P 1'
#
loop_
_entity.id
_entity.type
_entity.pdbx_description
1 polymer ?
#
loop_
_entity_poly.entity_id
_entity_poly.type
_entity_poly.pdbx_seq_one_letter_code
_entity_poly.pdbx_strand_id
1 'polypeptide(L)'
;MLDKGAEIIRQAKEERKNTKMDKTRIIVVEDNIVYCEFVCNLLAREGFRTVQAYHLSTAKKLLQQASDGDIVVSDLRLPDGDGIDLLR
;
A
#
# COMPACT_ATOMS: atom_id res chain seq x y z
N MET A 1 -18.94 38.33 -4.78
CA MET A 1 -18.06 38.11 -3.61
C MET A 1 -17.97 36.60 -3.44
N LEU A 2 -16.79 35.99 -3.64
CA LEU A 2 -16.63 34.53 -3.56
C LEU A 2 -16.86 34.09 -2.10
N ASP A 3 -17.65 33.03 -1.92
CA ASP A 3 -17.92 32.44 -0.60
C ASP A 3 -16.61 31.86 -0.05
N LYS A 4 -16.01 32.57 0.91
CA LYS A 4 -14.78 32.14 1.60
C LYS A 4 -14.90 30.73 2.18
N GLY A 5 -16.11 30.28 2.54
CA GLY A 5 -16.35 28.92 3.03
C GLY A 5 -16.09 27.85 1.96
N ALA A 6 -16.54 28.10 0.73
CA ALA A 6 -16.31 27.20 -0.40
C ALA A 6 -14.82 27.11 -0.78
N GLU A 7 -14.08 28.22 -0.65
CA GLU A 7 -12.65 28.28 -0.94
C GLU A 7 -11.82 27.50 0.09
N ILE A 8 -12.16 27.58 1.38
CA ILE A 8 -11.53 26.80 2.46
C ILE A 8 -11.76 25.29 2.28
N ILE A 9 -12.98 24.86 1.96
CA ILE A 9 -13.30 23.44 1.74
C ILE A 9 -12.53 22.89 0.53
N ARG A 10 -12.38 23.71 -0.52
CA ARG A 10 -11.61 23.34 -1.72
C ARG A 10 -10.13 23.17 -1.40
N GLN A 11 -9.50 24.13 -0.72
CA GLN A 11 -8.09 24.05 -0.31
C GLN A 11 -7.81 22.84 0.57
N ALA A 12 -8.63 22.57 1.59
CA ALA A 12 -8.46 21.39 2.46
C ALA A 12 -8.62 20.05 1.69
N LYS A 13 -9.48 20.00 0.67
CA LYS A 13 -9.59 18.83 -0.23
C LYS A 13 -8.38 18.69 -1.13
N GLU A 14 -7.85 19.79 -1.67
CA GLU A 14 -6.66 19.80 -2.53
C GLU A 14 -5.38 19.42 -1.75
N GLU A 15 -5.24 19.87 -0.50
CA GLU A 15 -4.15 19.48 0.41
C GLU A 15 -4.21 17.98 0.76
N ARG A 16 -5.41 17.45 1.06
CA ARG A 16 -5.60 16.00 1.24
C ARG A 16 -5.24 15.21 -0.03
N LYS A 17 -5.63 15.72 -1.20
CA LYS A 17 -5.39 15.09 -2.50
C LYS A 17 -3.93 15.12 -2.93
N ASN A 18 -3.16 16.10 -2.45
CA ASN A 18 -1.73 16.26 -2.74
C ASN A 18 -0.82 15.69 -1.63
N THR A 19 -1.37 14.90 -0.71
CA THR A 19 -0.55 14.19 0.27
C THR A 19 0.31 13.12 -0.41
N LYS A 20 1.55 13.00 0.03
CA LYS A 20 2.55 12.02 -0.47
C LYS A 20 2.01 10.57 -0.53
N MET A 21 0.99 10.28 0.28
CA MET A 21 0.28 9.01 0.44
C MET A 21 -0.38 8.49 -0.85
N ASP A 22 -0.95 9.35 -1.70
CA ASP A 22 -1.64 8.95 -2.96
C ASP A 22 -0.68 8.28 -3.97
N LYS A 23 0.63 8.50 -3.81
CA LYS A 23 1.65 7.90 -4.67
C LYS A 23 2.27 6.65 -4.07
N THR A 24 2.18 6.45 -2.76
CA THR A 24 2.83 5.34 -2.06
C THR A 24 2.12 4.04 -2.40
N ARG A 25 2.87 3.10 -2.99
CA ARG A 25 2.43 1.74 -3.26
C ARG A 25 2.89 0.83 -2.12
N ILE A 26 2.02 -0.06 -1.69
CA ILE A 26 2.28 -1.07 -0.67
C ILE A 26 2.15 -2.46 -1.29
N ILE A 27 3.22 -3.26 -1.21
CA ILE A 27 3.23 -4.66 -1.60
C ILE A 27 2.88 -5.47 -0.35
N VAL A 28 1.71 -6.12 -0.35
CA VAL A 28 1.24 -6.97 0.75
C VAL A 28 1.53 -8.42 0.40
N VAL A 29 2.30 -9.11 1.23
CA VAL A 29 2.72 -10.51 1.08
C VAL A 29 2.09 -11.33 2.19
N GLU A 30 1.03 -12.05 1.87
CA GLU A 30 0.18 -12.77 2.83
C GLU A 30 -0.48 -13.93 2.09
N ASP A 31 -0.29 -15.17 2.55
CA ASP A 31 -0.76 -16.36 1.85
C ASP A 31 -2.26 -16.62 2.07
N ASN A 32 -2.81 -16.15 3.19
CA ASN A 32 -4.24 -16.19 3.42
C ASN A 32 -4.96 -15.10 2.62
N ILE A 33 -5.67 -15.51 1.57
CA ILE A 33 -6.39 -14.61 0.65
C ILE A 33 -7.34 -13.64 1.40
N VAL A 34 -8.06 -14.12 2.41
CA VAL A 34 -9.03 -13.30 3.15
C VAL A 34 -8.32 -12.22 3.96
N TYR A 35 -7.21 -12.55 4.62
CA TYR A 35 -6.43 -11.58 5.39
C TYR A 35 -5.67 -10.60 4.48
N CYS A 36 -5.13 -11.09 3.36
CA CYS A 36 -4.48 -10.26 2.36
C CYS A 36 -5.46 -9.20 1.82
N GLU A 37 -6.68 -9.62 1.46
CA GLU A 37 -7.73 -8.71 1.00
C GLU A 37 -8.16 -7.73 2.10
N PHE A 38 -8.33 -8.20 3.35
CA PHE A 38 -8.65 -7.33 4.48
C PHE A 38 -7.60 -6.22 4.69
N VAL A 39 -6.31 -6.58 4.70
CA VAL A 39 -5.20 -5.63 4.85
C VAL A 39 -5.16 -4.66 3.67
N CYS A 40 -5.29 -5.15 2.44
CA CYS A 40 -5.32 -4.28 1.26
C CYS A 40 -6.49 -3.29 1.30
N ASN A 41 -7.68 -3.73 1.69
CA ASN A 41 -8.85 -2.87 1.80
C ASN A 41 -8.69 -1.81 2.90
N LEU A 42 -8.07 -2.16 4.03
CA LEU A 42 -7.75 -1.20 5.09
C LEU A 42 -6.78 -0.12 4.57
N LEU A 43 -5.70 -0.52 3.90
CA LEU A 43 -4.70 0.41 3.35
C LEU A 43 -5.27 1.28 2.23
N ALA A 44 -6.10 0.70 1.34
CA ALA A 44 -6.74 1.44 0.26
C ALA A 44 -7.70 2.53 0.79
N ARG A 45 -8.39 2.28 1.91
CA ARG A 45 -9.25 3.28 2.57
C ARG A 45 -8.45 4.47 3.13
N GLU A 46 -7.19 4.24 3.48
CA GLU A 46 -6.25 5.30 3.91
C GLU A 46 -5.56 5.99 2.71
N GLY A 47 -5.93 5.64 1.48
CA GLY A 47 -5.44 6.30 0.26
C GLY A 47 -4.17 5.70 -0.34
N PHE A 48 -3.73 4.53 0.14
CA PHE A 48 -2.58 3.84 -0.45
C PHE A 48 -2.98 2.99 -1.65
N ARG A 49 -2.05 2.82 -2.61
CA ARG A 49 -2.19 1.79 -3.66
C ARG A 49 -1.62 0.48 -3.16
N THR A 50 -2.32 -0.62 -3.34
CA THR A 50 -1.85 -1.93 -2.88
C THR A 50 -1.63 -2.90 -4.04
N VAL A 51 -0.62 -3.76 -3.90
CA VAL A 51 -0.40 -4.92 -4.78
C VAL A 51 -0.21 -6.16 -3.92
N GLN A 52 -0.87 -7.25 -4.31
CA GLN A 52 -0.90 -8.48 -3.53
C GLN A 52 0.13 -9.49 -4.03
N ALA A 53 0.74 -10.22 -3.11
CA ALA A 53 1.47 -11.45 -3.35
C ALA A 53 1.10 -12.48 -2.28
N TYR A 54 0.99 -13.74 -2.68
CA TYR A 54 0.59 -14.83 -1.78
C TYR A 54 1.75 -15.80 -1.47
N HIS A 55 2.91 -15.56 -2.09
CA HIS A 55 4.08 -16.43 -2.07
C HIS A 55 5.33 -15.56 -2.24
N LEU A 56 6.45 -15.99 -1.64
CA LEU A 56 7.76 -15.36 -1.78
C LEU A 56 8.20 -15.25 -3.25
N SER A 57 7.92 -16.28 -4.05
CA SER A 57 8.27 -16.28 -5.47
C SER A 57 7.64 -15.10 -6.25
N THR A 58 6.38 -14.76 -5.97
CA THR A 58 5.71 -13.59 -6.57
C THR A 58 6.20 -12.31 -5.91
N ALA A 59 6.37 -12.28 -4.59
CA ALA A 59 6.88 -11.10 -3.89
C ALA A 59 8.25 -10.67 -4.42
N LYS A 60 9.19 -11.61 -4.60
CA LYS A 60 10.53 -11.34 -5.17
C LYS A 60 10.47 -10.68 -6.56
N LYS A 61 9.55 -11.11 -7.42
CA LYS A 61 9.34 -10.50 -8.75
C LYS A 61 8.82 -9.06 -8.65
N LEU A 62 7.94 -8.80 -7.68
CA LEU A 62 7.41 -7.46 -7.42
C LEU A 62 8.50 -6.54 -6.86
N LEU A 63 9.34 -7.04 -5.95
CA LEU A 63 10.45 -6.29 -5.35
C LEU A 63 11.51 -5.89 -6.39
N GLN A 64 11.77 -6.73 -7.39
CA GLN A 64 12.67 -6.37 -8.51
C GLN A 64 12.16 -5.18 -9.33
N GLN A 65 10.86 -4.87 -9.25
CA GLN A 65 10.20 -3.77 -9.96
C GLN A 65 9.80 -2.64 -8.99
N ALA A 66 10.15 -2.76 -7.71
CA ALA A 66 9.78 -1.80 -6.68
C ALA A 66 10.62 -0.53 -6.82
N SER A 67 10.01 0.61 -6.52
CA SER A 67 10.69 1.90 -6.43
C SER A 67 11.05 2.22 -4.98
N ASP A 68 12.01 3.12 -4.72
CA ASP A 68 12.44 3.52 -3.36
C ASP A 68 11.30 4.05 -2.46
N GLY A 69 10.17 4.44 -3.05
CA GLY A 69 8.98 4.90 -2.34
C GLY A 69 7.96 3.80 -2.02
N ASP A 70 8.21 2.55 -2.42
CA ASP A 70 7.31 1.42 -2.18
C ASP A 70 7.54 0.86 -0.76
N ILE A 71 6.45 0.43 -0.13
CA ILE A 71 6.47 -0.21 1.19
C ILE A 71 6.13 -1.68 1.02
N VAL A 72 6.74 -2.55 1.85
CA VAL A 72 6.42 -3.97 1.89
C VAL A 72 5.83 -4.31 3.25
N VAL A 73 4.70 -5.02 3.25
CA VAL A 73 4.09 -5.62 4.43
C VAL A 73 4.07 -7.13 4.18
N SER A 74 4.82 -7.90 4.95
CA SER A 74 4.94 -9.35 4.76
C SER A 74 4.51 -10.10 6.02
N ASP A 75 3.73 -11.17 5.86
CA ASP A 75 3.68 -12.23 6.87
C ASP A 75 5.09 -12.84 7.02
N LEU A 76 5.40 -13.28 8.23
CA LEU A 76 6.59 -14.00 8.58
C LEU A 76 6.58 -15.43 8.04
N ARG A 77 5.41 -16.10 8.03
CA ARG A 77 5.31 -17.49 7.62
C ARG A 77 4.58 -17.59 6.30
N LEU A 78 5.29 -17.98 5.26
CA LEU A 78 4.74 -18.19 3.93
C LEU A 78 4.95 -19.66 3.52
N PRO A 79 4.11 -20.20 2.63
CA PRO A 79 4.18 -21.61 2.23
C PRO A 79 5.49 -21.96 1.52
N ASP A 80 6.18 -20.98 0.92
CA ASP A 80 7.43 -21.15 0.19
C ASP A 80 8.65 -20.52 0.90
N GLY A 81 8.53 -20.14 2.18
CA GLY A 81 9.67 -19.76 3.02
C GLY A 81 9.35 -18.73 4.11
N ASP A 82 10.40 -18.10 4.64
CA ASP A 82 10.31 -17.10 5.70
C ASP A 82 10.26 -15.67 5.13
N GLY A 83 9.27 -14.88 5.55
CA GLY A 83 9.12 -13.47 5.18
C GLY A 83 10.26 -12.59 5.71
N ILE A 84 10.94 -12.98 6.78
CA ILE A 84 12.16 -12.29 7.25
C ILE A 84 13.27 -12.39 6.21
N ASP A 85 13.45 -13.54 5.57
CA ASP A 85 14.46 -13.72 4.53
C ASP A 85 14.15 -12.91 3.27
N LEU A 86 12.87 -12.61 3.01
CA LEU A 86 12.46 -11.72 1.93
C LEU A 86 12.90 -10.26 2.14
N LEU A 87 12.94 -9.82 3.40
CA LEU A 87 13.16 -8.42 3.80
C LEU A 87 14.62 -8.07 4.10
N ARG A 88 15.54 -9.04 3.97
CA ARG A 88 16.99 -8.84 4.10
C ARG A 88 17.60 -8.34 2.80
#